data_AF-A0A5A7V3G8-F1
#
_entry.id   AF-A0A5A7V3G8-F1
#
_cell.length_a   1.000
_cell.length_b   1.000
_cell.length_c   1.000
_cell.angle_alpha   90.00
_cell.angle_beta   90.00
_cell.angle_gamma   90.00
#
_symmetry.space_group_name_H-M   'P 1'
#
loop_
_entity.id
_entity.type
_entity.pdbx_description
1 polymer ?
#
loop_
_entity_poly.entity_id
_entity_poly.type
_entity_poly.pdbx_seq_one_letter_code
_entity_poly.pdbx_strand_id
1 'polypeptide(L)'
;MTEDETVSEYNGRVLEIVNDSLLLGEKILESKIVRKVLRSLPRKFDMKVTTIEEAQDITTLKLDELFWSLLTFEMAMSDRESKKGKGITFISVYDQENTVNQFGNEANQDESIALLMKQFSKMARKFKSLNTVGKTENLEDMMVRTL
;
A
#
# COMPACT_ATOMS: atom_id res chain seq x y z
N MET A 1 -21.66 -1.41 10.68
CA MET A 1 -20.68 -2.30 10.04
C MET A 1 -19.92 -3.04 11.12
N THR A 2 -19.64 -4.34 10.97
CA THR A 2 -18.77 -5.07 11.91
C THR A 2 -17.29 -4.90 11.54
N GLU A 3 -16.37 -5.32 12.40
CA GLU A 3 -14.92 -5.14 12.16
C GLU A 3 -14.41 -5.92 10.94
N ASP A 4 -14.96 -7.11 10.70
CA ASP A 4 -14.52 -8.02 9.62
C ASP A 4 -15.35 -7.91 8.34
N GLU A 5 -16.45 -7.15 8.38
CA GLU A 5 -17.30 -6.91 7.21
C GLU A 5 -16.61 -5.94 6.24
N THR A 6 -16.77 -6.17 4.95
CA THR A 6 -16.28 -5.27 3.89
C THR A 6 -17.26 -4.13 3.63
N VAL A 7 -16.78 -3.01 3.07
CA VAL A 7 -17.65 -1.88 2.70
C VAL A 7 -18.73 -2.30 1.70
N SER A 8 -18.43 -3.23 0.79
CA SER A 8 -19.38 -3.72 -0.21
C SER A 8 -20.53 -4.51 0.41
N GLU A 9 -20.22 -5.45 1.31
CA GLU A 9 -21.23 -6.23 2.04
C GLU A 9 -22.11 -5.32 2.89
N TYR A 10 -21.49 -4.37 3.58
CA TYR A 10 -22.19 -3.40 4.40
C TYR A 10 -23.13 -2.50 3.56
N ASN A 11 -22.69 -2.04 2.38
CA ASN A 11 -23.53 -1.29 1.45
C ASN A 11 -24.77 -2.10 1.04
N GLY A 12 -24.58 -3.38 0.70
CA GLY A 12 -25.69 -4.29 0.38
C GLY A 12 -26.76 -4.33 1.48
N ARG A 13 -26.34 -4.50 2.74
CA ARG A 13 -27.28 -4.51 3.89
C ARG A 13 -27.97 -3.17 4.11
N VAL A 14 -27.27 -2.06 3.90
CA VAL A 14 -27.89 -0.72 4.00
C VAL A 14 -28.98 -0.57 2.95
N LEU A 15 -28.72 -0.97 1.70
CA LEU A 15 -29.70 -0.91 0.62
C LEU A 15 -30.89 -1.83 0.86
N GLU A 16 -30.67 -3.03 1.39
CA GLU A 16 -31.74 -3.95 1.80
C GLU A 16 -32.67 -3.30 2.83
N ILE A 17 -32.12 -2.73 3.91
CA ILE A 17 -32.90 -2.03 4.95
C ILE A 17 -33.69 -0.85 4.38
N VAL A 18 -33.07 -0.06 3.49
CA VAL A 18 -33.71 1.11 2.87
C VAL A 18 -34.85 0.67 1.96
N ASN A 19 -34.65 -0.41 1.20
CA ASN A 19 -35.67 -0.98 0.34
C ASN A 19 -36.83 -1.57 1.15
N ASP A 20 -36.55 -2.32 2.21
CA ASP A 20 -37.58 -2.88 3.11
C ASP A 20 -38.42 -1.78 3.75
N SER A 21 -37.77 -0.71 4.23
CA SER A 21 -38.45 0.47 4.76
C SER A 21 -39.38 1.09 3.72
N LEU A 22 -38.93 1.20 2.47
CA LEU A 22 -39.74 1.72 1.38
C LEU A 22 -40.95 0.84 1.08
N LEU A 23 -40.79 -0.49 1.10
CA LEU A 23 -41.88 -1.45 0.91
C LEU A 23 -42.93 -1.38 2.03
N LEU A 24 -42.52 -1.02 3.25
CA LEU A 24 -43.40 -0.75 4.38
C LEU A 24 -44.07 0.64 4.32
N GLY A 25 -43.80 1.43 3.27
CA GLY A 25 -44.35 2.78 3.08
C GLY A 25 -43.56 3.88 3.79
N GLU A 26 -42.45 3.55 4.45
CA GLU A 26 -41.59 4.50 5.15
C GLU A 26 -40.40 4.89 4.29
N LYS A 27 -40.49 6.06 3.62
CA LYS A 27 -39.35 6.60 2.89
C LYS A 27 -38.34 7.26 3.83
N ILE A 28 -37.15 6.67 3.94
CA ILE A 28 -36.03 7.26 4.69
C ILE A 28 -35.34 8.33 3.81
N LEU A 29 -35.14 9.52 4.38
CA LEU A 29 -34.35 10.57 3.72
C LEU A 29 -32.89 10.14 3.57
N GLU A 30 -32.30 10.38 2.40
CA GLU A 30 -30.92 10.01 2.10
C GLU A 30 -29.92 10.57 3.12
N SER A 31 -30.05 11.84 3.50
CA SER A 31 -29.18 12.45 4.51
C SER A 31 -29.28 11.75 5.89
N LYS A 32 -30.43 11.16 6.23
CA LYS A 32 -30.57 10.34 7.45
C LYS A 32 -29.82 9.01 7.30
N ILE A 33 -29.85 8.41 6.12
CA ILE A 33 -29.11 7.17 5.82
C ILE A 33 -27.61 7.44 5.91
N VAL A 34 -27.12 8.48 5.24
CA VAL A 34 -25.71 8.92 5.27
C VAL A 34 -25.21 9.12 6.71
N ARG A 35 -25.96 9.85 7.55
CA ARG A 35 -25.60 10.04 8.97
C ARG A 35 -25.55 8.72 9.74
N LYS A 36 -26.50 7.81 9.48
CA LYS A 36 -26.51 6.49 10.12
C LYS A 36 -25.33 5.64 9.68
N VAL A 37 -24.98 5.68 8.39
CA VAL A 37 -23.80 5.00 7.84
C VAL A 37 -22.55 5.47 8.56
N LEU A 38 -22.24 6.76 8.52
CA LEU A 38 -21.05 7.35 9.15
C LEU A 38 -20.94 6.98 10.63
N ARG A 39 -22.06 7.06 11.37
CA ARG A 39 -22.10 6.73 12.81
C ARG A 39 -21.92 5.23 13.12
N SER A 40 -22.12 4.36 12.14
CA SER A 40 -22.08 2.90 12.34
C SER A 40 -20.82 2.23 11.80
N LEU A 41 -19.88 3.01 11.26
CA LEU A 41 -18.59 2.52 10.80
C LEU A 41 -17.70 2.13 12.00
N PRO A 42 -16.86 1.10 11.86
CA PRO A 42 -15.89 0.73 12.88
C PRO A 42 -14.77 1.77 12.99
N ARG A 43 -14.03 1.72 14.10
CA ARG A 43 -12.98 2.71 14.45
C ARG A 43 -11.88 2.86 13.40
N LYS A 44 -11.62 1.82 12.61
CA LYS A 44 -10.66 1.88 11.49
C LYS A 44 -11.00 2.97 10.47
N PHE A 45 -12.26 3.43 10.40
CA PHE A 45 -12.68 4.54 9.54
C PHE A 45 -12.73 5.90 10.23
N ASP A 46 -12.41 6.04 11.53
CA ASP A 46 -12.57 7.31 12.27
C ASP A 46 -11.91 8.49 11.55
N MET A 47 -10.67 8.33 11.09
CA MET A 47 -9.95 9.37 10.34
C MET A 47 -10.66 9.76 9.03
N LYS A 48 -11.27 8.77 8.35
CA LYS A 48 -12.02 9.00 7.12
C LYS A 48 -13.35 9.72 7.41
N VAL A 49 -14.03 9.34 8.48
CA VAL A 49 -15.27 10.00 8.94
C VAL A 49 -15.01 11.46 9.25
N THR A 50 -14.00 11.77 10.08
CA THR A 50 -13.62 13.16 10.40
C THR A 50 -13.33 13.96 9.13
N THR A 51 -12.56 13.38 8.20
CA THR A 51 -12.24 14.06 6.93
C THR A 51 -13.50 14.39 6.12
N ILE A 52 -14.49 13.47 6.07
CA ILE A 52 -15.75 13.69 5.35
C ILE A 52 -16.58 14.78 6.05
N GLU A 53 -16.69 14.72 7.37
CA GLU A 53 -17.45 15.70 8.17
C GLU A 53 -16.89 17.12 8.09
N GLU A 54 -15.57 17.27 7.93
CA GLU A 54 -14.92 18.56 7.76
C GLU A 54 -15.00 19.10 6.32
N ALA A 55 -14.92 18.21 5.33
CA ALA A 55 -14.80 18.61 3.92
C ALA A 55 -16.13 18.73 3.18
N GLN A 56 -17.19 18.06 3.64
CA GLN A 56 -18.46 17.93 2.91
C GLN A 56 -19.68 18.24 3.79
N ASP A 57 -20.71 18.81 3.18
CA ASP A 57 -22.00 18.98 3.84
C ASP A 57 -22.79 17.66 3.82
N ILE A 58 -22.90 17.04 5.00
CA ILE A 58 -23.59 15.76 5.21
C ILE A 58 -25.08 15.83 4.85
N THR A 59 -25.69 17.01 4.81
CA THR A 59 -27.11 17.15 4.43
C THR A 59 -27.34 16.99 2.94
N THR A 60 -26.32 17.25 2.12
CA THR A 60 -26.36 17.21 0.65
C THR A 60 -25.54 16.08 0.04
N LEU A 61 -24.64 15.45 0.82
CA LEU A 61 -23.85 14.30 0.41
C LEU A 61 -24.74 13.13 -0.04
N LYS A 62 -24.45 12.57 -1.23
CA LYS A 62 -25.16 11.41 -1.78
C LYS A 62 -24.63 10.11 -1.16
N LEU A 63 -25.52 9.13 -1.02
CA LEU A 63 -25.19 7.84 -0.43
C LEU A 63 -24.15 7.07 -1.27
N ASP A 64 -24.30 7.10 -2.60
CA ASP A 64 -23.36 6.43 -3.51
C ASP A 64 -21.95 7.05 -3.43
N GLU A 65 -21.88 8.38 -3.34
CA GLU A 65 -20.60 9.09 -3.21
C GLU A 65 -19.90 8.72 -1.89
N LEU A 66 -20.66 8.66 -0.79
CA LEU A 66 -20.15 8.19 0.48
C LEU A 66 -19.57 6.77 0.36
N PHE A 67 -20.31 5.83 -0.24
CA PHE A 67 -19.83 4.44 -0.37
C PHE A 67 -18.63 4.31 -1.30
N TRP A 68 -18.55 5.07 -2.39
CA TRP A 68 -17.35 5.10 -3.25
C TRP A 68 -16.12 5.63 -2.50
N SER A 69 -16.32 6.67 -1.68
CA SER A 69 -15.27 7.25 -0.83
C SER A 69 -14.77 6.25 0.21
N LEU A 70 -15.68 5.49 0.82
CA LEU A 70 -15.35 4.42 1.79
C LEU A 70 -14.66 3.23 1.13
N LEU A 71 -15.13 2.78 -0.03
CA LEU A 71 -14.56 1.67 -0.78
C LEU A 71 -13.11 1.97 -1.20
N THR A 72 -12.88 3.17 -1.73
CA THR A 72 -11.53 3.63 -2.11
C THR A 72 -10.58 3.62 -0.91
N PHE A 73 -11.09 4.02 0.26
CA PHE A 73 -10.30 4.04 1.49
C PHE A 73 -10.00 2.63 2.00
N GLU A 74 -10.97 1.72 1.97
CA GLU A 74 -10.78 0.31 2.32
C GLU A 74 -9.71 -0.36 1.44
N MET A 75 -9.77 -0.15 0.12
CA MET A 75 -8.76 -0.63 -0.84
C MET A 75 -7.36 -0.08 -0.52
N ALA A 76 -7.26 1.21 -0.21
CA ALA A 76 -5.99 1.85 0.11
C ALA A 76 -5.39 1.37 1.44
N MET A 77 -6.22 0.96 2.42
CA MET A 77 -5.75 0.36 3.67
C MET A 77 -5.17 -1.04 3.44
N SER A 78 -5.87 -1.89 2.67
CA SER A 78 -5.43 -3.25 2.35
C SER A 78 -4.07 -3.27 1.64
N ASP A 79 -3.83 -2.31 0.74
CA ASP A 79 -2.54 -2.16 0.02
C ASP A 79 -1.35 -1.79 0.92
N ARG A 80 -1.61 -1.17 2.08
CA ARG A 80 -0.55 -0.79 3.03
C ARG A 80 -0.17 -1.95 3.95
N GLU A 81 -1.11 -2.80 4.30
CA GLU A 81 -0.84 -4.00 5.10
C GLU A 81 0.01 -5.01 4.33
N SER A 82 -0.23 -5.18 3.03
CA SER A 82 0.57 -6.07 2.16
C SER A 82 2.02 -5.61 1.95
N LYS A 83 2.32 -4.31 2.14
CA LYS A 83 3.66 -3.72 1.96
C LYS A 83 4.52 -3.70 3.22
N LYS A 84 3.98 -4.11 4.38
CA LYS A 84 4.74 -4.13 5.65
C LYS A 84 5.90 -5.15 5.67
N GLY A 85 6.05 -5.98 4.64
CA GLY A 85 7.08 -7.02 4.55
C GLY A 85 8.41 -6.66 3.88
N LYS A 86 8.55 -5.52 3.18
CA LYS A 86 9.82 -5.18 2.47
C LYS A 86 10.07 -3.68 2.43
N GLY A 87 10.21 -3.05 3.60
CA GLY A 87 10.78 -1.72 3.69
C GLY A 87 12.26 -1.76 3.31
N ILE A 88 12.63 -1.18 2.18
CA ILE A 88 14.03 -0.86 1.89
C ILE A 88 14.38 0.28 2.83
N THR A 89 15.06 -0.03 3.93
CA THR A 89 15.55 0.98 4.86
C THR A 89 16.62 1.79 4.12
N PHE A 90 16.33 3.06 3.83
CA PHE A 90 17.36 4.01 3.45
C PHE A 90 18.23 4.24 4.68
N ILE A 91 19.42 3.63 4.69
CA ILE A 91 20.43 3.94 5.70
C ILE A 91 20.94 5.35 5.38
N SER A 92 20.33 6.38 5.94
CA SER A 92 20.99 7.68 6.07
C SER A 92 21.97 7.56 7.23
N VAL A 93 23.26 7.42 6.93
CA VAL A 93 24.30 7.44 7.94
C VAL A 93 24.46 8.88 8.41
N TYR A 94 23.82 9.22 9.54
CA TYR A 94 24.38 10.17 10.49
C TYR A 94 24.83 9.34 11.70
N ASP A 95 26.10 9.48 12.02
CA ASP A 95 26.98 8.51 12.67
C ASP A 95 26.55 7.96 14.04
N GLN A 96 26.94 6.70 14.32
CA GLN A 96 27.63 6.40 15.58
C GLN A 96 28.53 5.12 15.49
N GLU A 97 29.85 5.37 15.55
CA GLU A 97 30.96 4.64 16.20
C GLU A 97 31.36 3.21 15.75
N ASN A 98 32.52 3.07 15.09
CA ASN A 98 33.85 2.95 15.74
C ASN A 98 34.96 2.60 14.71
N THR A 99 35.96 3.46 14.54
CA THR A 99 37.42 3.16 14.55
C THR A 99 38.20 4.43 14.23
N VAL A 100 39.08 4.78 15.17
CA VAL A 100 39.98 5.93 15.15
C VAL A 100 40.89 5.89 13.91
N ASN A 101 40.93 7.00 13.16
CA ASN A 101 42.16 7.64 12.67
C ASN A 101 41.86 9.07 12.21
N GLN A 102 42.54 10.03 12.84
CA GLN A 102 42.56 11.44 12.47
C GLN A 102 43.19 11.63 11.08
N PHE A 103 42.48 12.27 10.15
CA PHE A 103 42.94 13.49 9.47
C PHE A 103 41.78 14.08 8.66
N GLY A 104 41.60 15.40 8.72
CA GLY A 104 40.44 16.07 8.14
C GLY A 104 40.31 15.86 6.63
N ASN A 105 39.08 16.02 6.13
CA ASN A 105 38.75 16.90 5.02
C ASN A 105 37.24 16.84 4.77
N GLU A 106 36.69 17.95 4.29
CA GLU A 106 35.28 18.23 4.03
C GLU A 106 34.54 17.03 3.41
N ALA A 107 33.48 16.57 4.08
CA ALA A 107 32.67 15.44 3.66
C ALA A 107 31.98 15.76 2.32
N ASN A 108 32.61 15.32 1.24
CA ASN A 108 32.26 15.66 -0.12
C ASN A 108 31.14 14.71 -0.60
N GLN A 109 30.05 15.26 -1.16
CA GLN A 109 28.89 14.49 -1.67
C GLN A 109 29.30 13.37 -2.63
N ASP A 110 30.46 13.52 -3.27
CA ASP A 110 31.10 12.56 -4.16
C ASP A 110 31.33 11.18 -3.51
N GLU A 111 31.64 11.09 -2.22
CA GLU A 111 31.88 9.82 -1.53
C GLU A 111 30.58 9.02 -1.34
N SER A 112 29.48 9.73 -1.06
CA SER A 112 28.14 9.14 -0.98
C SER A 112 27.66 8.64 -2.35
N ILE A 113 27.91 9.41 -3.41
CA ILE A 113 27.60 9.02 -4.80
C ILE A 113 28.43 7.81 -5.23
N ALA A 114 29.72 7.78 -4.87
CA ALA A 114 30.62 6.67 -5.17
C ALA A 114 30.18 5.37 -4.49
N LEU A 115 29.75 5.43 -3.23
CA LEU A 115 29.19 4.28 -2.49
C LEU A 115 27.91 3.76 -3.17
N LEU A 116 27.03 4.64 -3.62
CA LEU A 116 25.78 4.30 -4.32
C LEU A 116 26.08 3.64 -5.68
N MET A 117 27.01 4.20 -6.46
CA MET A 117 27.49 3.62 -7.71
C MET A 117 28.09 2.23 -7.51
N LYS A 118 28.89 2.04 -6.44
CA LYS A 118 29.48 0.75 -6.09
C LYS A 118 28.42 -0.32 -5.80
N GLN A 119 27.34 0.03 -5.10
CA GLN A 119 26.20 -0.88 -4.86
C GLN A 119 25.50 -1.24 -6.18
N PHE A 120 25.30 -0.26 -7.06
CA PHE A 120 24.66 -0.47 -8.37
C PHE A 120 25.49 -1.40 -9.27
N SER A 121 26.81 -1.19 -9.34
CA SER A 121 27.72 -2.06 -10.10
C SER A 121 27.78 -3.49 -9.54
N LYS A 122 27.57 -3.68 -8.24
CA LYS A 122 27.46 -5.00 -7.61
C LYS A 122 26.17 -5.71 -8.04
N MET A 123 25.06 -4.98 -8.14
CA MET A 123 23.78 -5.51 -8.59
C MET A 123 23.80 -5.87 -10.09
N ALA A 124 24.38 -5.02 -10.93
CA ALA A 124 24.55 -5.28 -12.35
C ALA A 124 25.38 -6.55 -12.62
N ARG A 125 26.44 -6.78 -11.83
CA ARG A 125 27.25 -8.01 -11.91
C ARG A 125 26.44 -9.26 -11.56
N LYS A 126 25.61 -9.21 -10.51
CA LYS A 126 24.73 -10.33 -10.13
C LYS A 126 23.71 -10.64 -11.21
N PHE A 127 23.14 -9.62 -11.85
CA PHE A 127 22.20 -9.82 -12.95
C PHE A 127 22.90 -10.43 -14.18
N LYS A 128 24.12 -9.99 -14.48
CA LYS A 128 24.91 -10.56 -15.57
C LYS A 128 25.31 -12.01 -15.30
N SER A 129 25.67 -12.37 -14.06
CA SER A 129 26.00 -13.77 -13.71
C SER A 129 24.81 -14.71 -13.83
N LEU A 130 23.58 -14.22 -13.64
CA LEU A 130 22.35 -15.01 -13.84
C LEU A 130 22.09 -15.31 -15.32
N ASN A 131 22.42 -14.38 -16.23
CA ASN A 131 22.23 -14.56 -17.68
C ASN A 131 23.34 -15.38 -18.36
N THR A 132 24.49 -15.60 -17.71
CA THR A 132 25.61 -16.37 -18.29
C THR A 132 25.59 -17.86 -17.93
N VAL A 133 24.75 -18.30 -16.98
CA VAL A 133 24.62 -19.72 -16.61
C VAL A 133 23.84 -20.54 -17.66
N GLY A 134 23.11 -19.89 -18.59
CA GLY A 134 22.32 -20.58 -19.62
C GLY A 134 23.05 -20.89 -20.93
N LYS A 135 24.38 -20.78 -21.02
CA LYS A 135 25.08 -20.91 -22.31
C LYS A 135 26.47 -21.53 -22.25
N THR A 136 26.62 -22.69 -21.61
CA THR A 136 27.75 -23.61 -21.89
C THR A 136 27.36 -25.06 -21.60
N GLU A 137 26.60 -25.67 -22.50
CA GLU A 137 26.81 -27.08 -22.81
C GLU A 137 27.38 -27.11 -24.23
N ASN A 138 28.70 -27.27 -24.32
CA ASN A 138 29.39 -27.41 -25.60
C ASN A 138 29.01 -28.77 -26.20
N LEU A 139 28.55 -28.76 -27.45
CA LEU A 139 28.14 -29.95 -28.22
C LEU A 139 29.25 -31.01 -28.32
N GLU A 140 30.52 -30.62 -28.16
CA GLU A 140 31.66 -31.55 -28.15
C GLU A 140 31.71 -32.43 -26.90
N ASP A 141 31.31 -31.92 -25.73
CA ASP A 141 31.33 -32.66 -24.47
C ASP A 141 30.20 -33.72 -24.41
N MET A 142 29.17 -33.55 -25.24
CA MET A 142 28.06 -34.50 -25.39
C MET A 142 28.40 -35.65 -26.34
N MET A 143 29.27 -35.45 -27.33
CA MET A 143 29.66 -36.51 -28.27
C MET A 143 30.69 -37.49 -27.70
N VAL A 144 31.53 -37.07 -26.75
CA VAL A 144 32.54 -37.95 -26.14
C VAL A 144 31.93 -38.98 -25.16
N ARG A 145 30.71 -38.74 -24.66
CA ARG A 145 30.04 -39.61 -23.68
C ARG A 145 29.23 -40.77 -24.28
N THR A 146 29.16 -40.88 -25.61
CA THR A 146 28.31 -41.89 -26.30
C THR A 146 29.12 -42.95 -27.06
N LEU A 147 30.45 -42.99 -26.90
CA LEU A 147 31.32 -44.07 -27.37
C LEU A 147 31.98 -44.74 -26.17
#